data_AF-M4D6E5-F1
#
_entry.id   AF-M4D6E5-F1
#
_cell.length_a   1.000
_cell.length_b   1.000
_cell.length_c   1.000
_cell.angle_alpha   90.00
_cell.angle_beta   90.00
_cell.angle_gamma   90.00
#
_symmetry.space_group_name_H-M   'P 1'
#
loop_
_entity.id
_entity.type
_entity.pdbx_description
1 polymer ?
#
loop_
_entity_poly.entity_id
_entity_poly.type
_entity_poly.pdbx_seq_one_letter_code
_entity_poly.pdbx_strand_id
1 'polypeptide(L)'
;MAYSAPISPSLSFFKNPQLTRLSFPFSPLYSRPRVQNPSLLTKNKTWSSSVVVAATAAEKQKKRYPGESKGFVEEMRFVAMRLHTKEQAKEGEKETKSPEERPVAKWEPTVEGYLRFLVDSKLVYDTLEGIIHQSTFPTYAEFKNTGLERAEKLDTDLKWFKEQGYEIPEPTDTGKKYSQYLKDLADKDPPSFICHFYNIYFAHSAGGRMIGRKVAERILDNRELEFYKWDGDLSGLLQNVREKLNKVAEEWTREEKNHCLEETEKSFKYSGEILRLILS
;
A
#
# COMPACT_ATOMS: atom_id res chain seq x y z
N MET A 1 -31.95 49.77 44.83
CA MET A 1 -30.50 49.87 45.10
C MET A 1 -29.80 48.96 44.12
N ALA A 2 -29.28 49.58 43.06
CA ALA A 2 -28.43 48.94 42.06
C ALA A 2 -26.97 49.16 42.47
N TYR A 3 -26.13 48.15 42.30
CA TYR A 3 -24.71 48.37 42.09
C TYR A 3 -24.21 47.37 41.04
N SER A 4 -24.00 47.94 39.86
CA SER A 4 -23.33 47.38 38.69
C SER A 4 -21.91 47.95 38.67
N ALA A 5 -20.89 47.15 38.33
CA ALA A 5 -19.64 47.53 37.64
C ALA A 5 -18.60 46.39 37.73
N PRO A 6 -17.58 46.33 36.85
CA PRO A 6 -17.58 46.74 35.44
C PRO A 6 -16.94 45.69 34.49
N ILE A 7 -17.24 45.85 33.20
CA ILE A 7 -16.54 45.24 32.06
C ILE A 7 -15.35 46.13 31.71
N SER A 8 -14.18 45.56 31.41
CA SER A 8 -13.21 46.17 30.49
C SER A 8 -12.19 45.18 29.91
N PRO A 9 -11.61 45.50 28.74
CA PRO A 9 -11.22 44.52 27.72
C PRO A 9 -9.70 44.34 27.63
N SER A 10 -9.24 43.12 27.40
CA SER A 10 -7.86 42.87 26.98
C SER A 10 -7.81 42.49 25.50
N LEU A 11 -7.55 43.50 24.67
CA LEU A 11 -6.98 43.38 23.34
C LEU A 11 -5.55 42.84 23.44
N SER A 12 -5.26 41.71 22.81
CA SER A 12 -3.88 41.33 22.48
C SER A 12 -3.79 40.76 21.07
N PHE A 13 -3.44 41.67 20.14
CA PHE A 13 -2.68 41.46 18.92
C PHE A 13 -2.53 40.02 18.40
N PHE A 14 -3.33 39.68 17.38
CA PHE A 14 -2.96 38.68 16.39
C PHE A 14 -1.72 39.14 15.63
N LYS A 15 -0.58 38.49 15.86
CA LYS A 15 0.58 38.51 14.95
C LYS A 15 0.53 37.24 14.10
N ASN A 16 0.32 37.44 12.80
CA ASN A 16 0.61 36.46 11.75
C ASN A 16 2.06 35.97 11.84
N PRO A 17 2.31 34.65 11.76
CA PRO A 17 3.54 34.13 11.20
C PRO A 17 3.31 33.77 9.72
N GLN A 18 4.08 34.45 8.89
CA GLN A 18 4.27 34.22 7.47
C GLN A 18 4.58 32.75 7.14
N LEU A 19 3.99 32.28 6.04
CA LEU A 19 4.39 31.09 5.30
C LEU A 19 5.90 31.10 5.04
N THR A 20 6.63 30.22 5.71
CA THR A 20 8.00 29.88 5.33
C THR A 20 7.97 28.56 4.57
N ARG A 21 8.13 28.67 3.24
CA ARG A 21 8.53 27.56 2.36
C ARG A 21 9.85 27.00 2.87
N LEU A 22 9.83 25.79 3.41
CA LEU A 22 11.05 25.01 3.63
C LEU A 22 11.50 24.43 2.27
N SER A 23 12.47 25.11 1.67
CA SER A 23 13.28 24.60 0.56
C SER A 23 14.36 23.68 1.13
N PHE A 24 14.32 22.40 0.78
CA PHE A 24 15.41 21.46 1.06
C PHE A 24 16.55 21.65 0.04
N PRO A 25 17.82 21.77 0.49
CA PRO A 25 18.94 21.92 -0.43
C PRO A 25 19.32 20.56 -1.02
N PHE A 26 19.26 20.49 -2.35
CA PHE A 26 19.92 19.47 -3.16
C PHE A 26 21.44 19.57 -2.95
N SER A 27 22.09 18.45 -2.63
CA SER A 27 23.54 18.29 -2.78
C SER A 27 23.80 17.19 -3.82
N PRO A 28 24.41 17.50 -4.98
CA PRO A 28 24.91 16.50 -5.91
C PRO A 28 26.42 16.37 -5.74
N LEU A 29 26.87 15.24 -5.21
CA LEU A 29 28.28 14.85 -5.27
C LEU A 29 28.34 13.38 -5.67
N TYR A 30 28.65 13.12 -6.94
CA TYR A 30 29.61 12.09 -7.33
C TYR A 30 30.17 12.43 -8.72
N SER A 31 31.38 12.96 -8.69
CA SER A 31 32.24 13.25 -9.83
C SER A 31 32.68 11.95 -10.52
N ARG A 32 32.53 11.89 -11.84
CA ARG A 32 33.12 10.84 -12.69
C ARG A 32 34.65 10.99 -12.74
N PRO A 33 35.45 9.92 -12.58
CA PRO A 33 36.85 9.96 -12.96
C PRO A 33 37.00 9.82 -14.48
N ARG A 34 37.64 10.85 -15.03
CA ARG A 34 38.18 10.93 -16.38
C ARG A 34 39.42 10.04 -16.47
N VAL A 35 39.35 8.92 -17.20
CA VAL A 35 40.54 8.12 -17.51
C VAL A 35 41.21 8.69 -18.76
N GLN A 36 42.46 9.11 -18.60
CA GLN A 36 43.37 9.55 -19.65
C GLN A 36 43.93 8.34 -20.40
N ASN A 37 43.93 8.41 -21.73
CA ASN A 37 44.74 7.56 -22.60
C ASN A 37 46.23 7.89 -22.42
N PRO A 38 47.09 6.88 -22.52
CA PRO A 38 48.38 7.03 -23.15
C PRO A 38 48.43 6.25 -24.48
N SER A 39 48.88 6.93 -25.53
CA SER A 39 49.35 6.33 -26.76
C SER A 39 50.78 5.80 -26.58
N LEU A 40 51.09 4.64 -27.17
CA LEU A 40 52.08 4.47 -28.25
C LEU A 40 52.51 3.01 -28.47
N LEU A 41 52.78 2.78 -29.75
CA LEU A 41 53.67 1.80 -30.37
C LEU A 41 53.12 0.43 -30.86
N THR A 42 53.18 0.38 -32.18
CA THR A 42 53.01 -0.67 -33.18
C THR A 42 53.91 -1.90 -32.98
N LYS A 43 53.38 -3.11 -33.24
CA LYS A 43 54.06 -4.17 -34.00
C LYS A 43 53.05 -5.05 -34.73
N ASN A 44 53.27 -5.21 -36.04
CA ASN A 44 52.60 -6.11 -36.96
C ASN A 44 52.86 -7.59 -36.59
N LYS A 45 51.85 -8.47 -36.71
CA LYS A 45 52.04 -9.81 -37.30
C LYS A 45 50.73 -10.53 -37.63
N THR A 46 50.59 -10.81 -38.93
CA THR A 46 50.11 -12.05 -39.57
C THR A 46 48.76 -12.64 -39.17
N TRP A 47 47.86 -12.59 -40.16
CA TRP A 47 46.74 -13.49 -40.40
C TRP A 47 47.10 -14.97 -40.17
N SER A 48 46.31 -15.67 -39.37
CA SER A 48 46.10 -17.11 -39.52
C SER A 48 44.61 -17.40 -39.38
N SER A 49 44.06 -17.98 -40.44
CA SER A 49 42.68 -18.48 -40.51
C SER A 49 42.59 -19.74 -39.66
N SER A 50 41.69 -19.75 -38.68
CA SER A 50 41.22 -20.97 -38.04
C SER A 50 39.76 -20.74 -37.64
N VAL A 51 38.86 -21.26 -38.48
CA VAL A 51 37.43 -21.31 -38.21
C VAL A 51 37.22 -22.26 -37.03
N VAL A 52 37.09 -21.70 -35.83
CA VAL A 52 36.52 -22.39 -34.68
C VAL A 52 35.02 -22.14 -34.72
N VAL A 53 34.26 -23.17 -35.12
CA VAL A 53 32.81 -23.21 -34.95
C VAL A 53 32.55 -23.32 -33.45
N ALA A 54 32.55 -22.19 -32.75
CA ALA A 54 32.02 -22.11 -31.40
C ALA A 54 30.50 -22.17 -31.51
N ALA A 55 29.93 -23.35 -31.28
CA ALA A 55 28.52 -23.49 -30.99
C ALA A 55 28.24 -22.80 -29.64
N THR A 56 28.05 -21.48 -29.69
CA THR A 56 27.45 -20.75 -28.58
C THR A 56 25.97 -21.11 -28.59
N ALA A 57 25.61 -22.12 -27.79
CA ALA A 57 24.27 -22.21 -27.26
C ALA A 57 24.04 -20.93 -26.45
N ALA A 58 23.57 -19.88 -27.13
CA ALA A 58 23.07 -18.69 -26.50
C ALA A 58 21.82 -19.12 -25.71
N GLU A 59 22.00 -19.47 -24.45
CA GLU A 59 20.94 -19.38 -23.47
C GLU A 59 20.34 -17.99 -23.62
N LYS A 60 19.16 -17.89 -24.25
CA LYS A 60 18.35 -16.68 -24.22
C LYS A 60 18.19 -16.35 -22.74
N GLN A 61 18.91 -15.35 -22.24
CA GLN A 61 18.64 -14.75 -20.95
C GLN A 61 17.14 -14.45 -20.94
N LYS A 62 16.35 -15.28 -20.22
CA LYS A 62 14.94 -15.03 -20.02
C LYS A 62 14.85 -13.61 -19.48
N LYS A 63 14.06 -12.75 -20.13
CA LYS A 63 13.85 -11.37 -19.66
C LYS A 63 13.39 -11.45 -18.21
N ARG A 64 14.25 -10.98 -17.31
CA ARG A 64 13.98 -10.94 -15.87
C ARG A 64 12.73 -10.10 -15.62
N TYR A 65 11.84 -10.55 -14.75
CA TYR A 65 10.65 -9.77 -14.39
C TYR A 65 11.08 -8.49 -13.65
N PRO A 66 10.40 -7.35 -13.85
CA PRO A 66 10.70 -6.14 -13.10
C PRO A 66 10.59 -6.40 -11.59
N GLY A 67 11.68 -6.18 -10.85
CA GLY A 67 11.73 -6.38 -9.40
C GLY A 67 12.28 -7.75 -8.95
N GLU A 68 12.37 -8.74 -9.83
CA GLU A 68 12.80 -10.11 -9.50
C GLU A 68 14.22 -10.21 -8.91
N SER A 69 15.07 -9.19 -9.10
CA SER A 69 16.39 -9.12 -8.44
C SER A 69 16.36 -8.69 -6.98
N LYS A 70 15.23 -8.16 -6.50
CA LYS A 70 15.06 -7.66 -5.13
C LYS A 70 14.12 -8.52 -4.28
N GLY A 71 13.55 -9.57 -4.86
CA GLY A 71 12.57 -10.45 -4.21
C GLY A 71 11.17 -10.30 -4.78
N PHE A 72 10.33 -11.29 -4.53
CA PHE A 72 8.99 -11.38 -5.12
C PHE A 72 8.06 -10.23 -4.69
N VAL A 73 8.24 -9.70 -3.48
CA VAL A 73 7.48 -8.53 -3.02
C VAL A 73 7.71 -7.30 -3.90
N GLU A 74 8.91 -7.12 -4.45
CA GLU A 74 9.16 -6.01 -5.38
C GLU A 74 8.43 -6.22 -6.71
N GLU A 75 8.26 -7.47 -7.16
CA GLU A 75 7.43 -7.78 -8.32
C GLU A 75 5.95 -7.45 -8.04
N MET A 76 5.42 -7.85 -6.87
CA MET A 76 4.06 -7.49 -6.44
C MET A 76 3.88 -5.98 -6.35
N ARG A 77 4.85 -5.25 -5.77
CA ARG A 77 4.86 -3.78 -5.75
C ARG A 77 4.81 -3.21 -7.15
N PHE A 78 5.64 -3.70 -8.07
CA PHE A 78 5.68 -3.21 -9.44
C PHE A 78 4.32 -3.35 -10.13
N VAL A 79 3.67 -4.51 -10.01
CA VAL A 79 2.34 -4.73 -10.59
C VAL A 79 1.30 -3.81 -9.94
N ALA A 80 1.25 -3.76 -8.60
CA ALA A 80 0.32 -2.90 -7.87
C ALA A 80 0.48 -1.42 -8.25
N MET A 81 1.71 -0.92 -8.34
CA MET A 81 1.97 0.49 -8.68
C MET A 81 1.46 0.86 -10.08
N ARG A 82 1.57 -0.03 -11.07
CA ARG A 82 1.07 0.21 -12.44
C ARG A 82 -0.45 0.25 -12.52
N LEU A 83 -1.15 -0.42 -11.61
CA LEU A 83 -2.62 -0.39 -11.54
C LEU A 83 -3.20 0.89 -10.95
N HIS A 84 -2.38 1.74 -10.31
CA HIS A 84 -2.84 3.04 -9.85
C HIS A 84 -3.03 4.02 -11.02
N THR A 85 -3.82 5.07 -10.80
CA THR A 85 -3.84 6.21 -11.72
C THR A 85 -2.59 7.09 -11.51
N LYS A 86 -2.19 7.83 -12.55
CA LYS A 86 -1.10 8.83 -12.44
C LYS A 86 -1.37 9.91 -11.39
N GLU A 87 -2.64 10.18 -11.12
CA GLU A 87 -3.07 11.15 -10.13
C GLU A 87 -2.92 10.62 -8.69
N GLN A 88 -3.03 9.31 -8.50
CA GLN A 88 -2.89 8.65 -7.19
C GLN A 88 -1.43 8.28 -6.89
N ALA A 89 -0.66 7.87 -7.91
CA ALA A 89 0.73 7.47 -7.75
C ALA A 89 1.58 7.83 -8.97
N LYS A 90 2.84 8.24 -8.72
CA LYS A 90 3.80 8.63 -9.77
C LYS A 90 4.07 7.51 -10.80
N GLU A 91 4.05 6.27 -10.34
CA GLU A 91 4.29 5.05 -11.15
C GLU A 91 2.99 4.51 -11.78
N GLY A 92 1.84 5.17 -11.55
CA GLY A 92 0.55 4.75 -12.06
C GLY A 92 0.45 4.84 -13.58
N GLU A 93 -0.22 3.86 -14.19
CA GLU A 93 -0.42 3.79 -15.65
C GLU A 93 -1.90 3.80 -16.05
N LYS A 94 -2.84 3.65 -15.11
CA LYS A 94 -4.27 3.65 -15.42
C LYS A 94 -4.82 5.06 -15.54
N GLU A 95 -5.90 5.17 -16.31
CA GLU A 95 -6.73 6.37 -16.37
C GLU A 95 -7.82 6.32 -15.31
N THR A 96 -8.24 7.49 -14.83
CA THR A 96 -9.32 7.64 -13.86
C THR A 96 -10.67 7.28 -14.49
N LYS A 97 -11.30 6.20 -14.03
CA LYS A 97 -12.59 5.68 -14.51
C LYS A 97 -13.68 5.77 -13.45
N SER A 98 -13.31 5.71 -12.18
CA SER A 98 -14.24 5.66 -11.06
C SER A 98 -14.06 6.83 -10.09
N PRO A 99 -15.08 7.23 -9.30
CA PRO A 99 -14.98 8.35 -8.36
C PRO A 99 -13.85 8.20 -7.34
N GLU A 100 -13.63 7.00 -6.81
CA GLU A 100 -12.57 6.64 -5.86
C GLU A 100 -11.16 6.65 -6.47
N GLU A 101 -11.04 6.75 -7.79
CA GLU A 101 -9.74 6.84 -8.48
C GLU A 101 -9.29 8.29 -8.69
N ARG A 102 -10.20 9.26 -8.46
CA ARG A 102 -9.91 10.69 -8.52
C ARG A 102 -9.00 11.12 -7.36
N PRO A 103 -8.27 12.25 -7.48
CA PRO A 103 -7.51 12.80 -6.37
C PRO A 103 -8.38 12.96 -5.13
N VAL A 104 -7.90 12.48 -3.98
CA VAL A 104 -8.62 12.52 -2.69
C VAL A 104 -9.07 13.94 -2.31
N ALA A 105 -8.35 14.96 -2.76
CA ALA A 105 -8.73 16.37 -2.54
C ALA A 105 -10.11 16.74 -3.14
N LYS A 106 -10.55 16.03 -4.19
CA LYS A 106 -11.84 16.21 -4.88
C LYS A 106 -12.97 15.36 -4.29
N TRP A 107 -12.70 14.56 -3.27
CA TRP A 107 -13.72 13.72 -2.65
C TRP A 107 -14.62 14.54 -1.72
N GLU A 108 -15.90 14.17 -1.69
CA GLU A 108 -16.92 14.71 -0.80
C GLU A 108 -17.43 13.56 0.08
N PRO A 109 -16.67 13.15 1.11
CA PRO A 109 -17.05 12.03 1.96
C PRO A 109 -18.18 12.42 2.92
N THR A 110 -19.00 11.43 3.31
CA THR A 110 -20.02 11.53 4.37
C THR A 110 -19.63 10.65 5.55
N VAL A 111 -20.18 10.92 6.74
CA VAL A 111 -19.96 10.02 7.89
C VAL A 111 -20.64 8.68 7.66
N GLU A 112 -21.83 8.65 7.04
CA GLU A 112 -22.53 7.40 6.72
C GLU A 112 -21.73 6.53 5.74
N GLY A 113 -21.23 7.12 4.64
CA GLY A 113 -20.42 6.43 3.65
C GLY A 113 -19.10 5.93 4.25
N TYR A 114 -18.47 6.74 5.10
CA TYR A 114 -17.25 6.33 5.78
C TYR A 114 -17.48 5.20 6.80
N LEU A 115 -18.60 5.18 7.52
CA LEU A 115 -18.97 4.07 8.40
C LEU A 115 -19.18 2.76 7.64
N ARG A 116 -19.84 2.79 6.46
CA ARG A 116 -19.94 1.61 5.59
C ARG A 116 -18.56 1.10 5.16
N PHE A 117 -17.67 2.02 4.78
CA PHE A 117 -16.28 1.68 4.46
C PHE A 117 -15.55 1.02 5.64
N LEU A 118 -15.67 1.56 6.86
CA LEU A 118 -15.01 1.00 8.05
C LEU A 118 -15.57 -0.39 8.41
N VAL A 119 -16.88 -0.58 8.35
CA VAL A 119 -17.55 -1.86 8.63
C VAL A 119 -17.13 -2.93 7.61
N ASP A 120 -17.18 -2.62 6.31
CA ASP A 120 -16.76 -3.56 5.28
C ASP A 120 -15.26 -3.86 5.34
N SER A 121 -14.44 -2.84 5.62
CA SER A 121 -13.00 -3.03 5.84
C SER A 121 -12.76 -3.96 7.02
N LYS A 122 -13.48 -3.77 8.13
CA LYS A 122 -13.37 -4.62 9.32
C LYS A 122 -13.71 -6.06 9.00
N LEU A 123 -14.81 -6.31 8.30
CA LEU A 123 -15.18 -7.67 7.90
C LEU A 123 -14.08 -8.34 7.08
N VAL A 124 -13.43 -7.60 6.18
CA VAL A 124 -12.28 -8.10 5.41
C VAL A 124 -11.08 -8.41 6.30
N TYR A 125 -10.71 -7.53 7.23
CA TYR A 125 -9.61 -7.78 8.17
C TYR A 125 -9.92 -8.93 9.14
N ASP A 126 -11.12 -8.98 9.73
CA ASP A 126 -11.59 -10.12 10.54
C ASP A 126 -11.44 -11.44 9.76
N THR A 127 -11.76 -11.41 8.46
CA THR A 127 -11.65 -12.59 7.59
C THR A 127 -10.19 -12.99 7.37
N LEU A 128 -9.32 -12.05 7.00
CA LEU A 128 -7.89 -12.32 6.80
C LEU A 128 -7.25 -12.87 8.08
N GLU A 129 -7.48 -12.18 9.20
CA GLU A 129 -6.91 -12.52 10.50
C GLU A 129 -7.45 -13.86 10.99
N GLY A 130 -8.75 -14.11 10.84
CA GLY A 130 -9.38 -15.38 11.16
C GLY A 130 -8.82 -16.56 10.36
N ILE A 131 -8.69 -16.40 9.03
CA ILE A 131 -8.07 -17.41 8.15
C ILE A 131 -6.65 -17.71 8.60
N ILE A 132 -5.82 -16.68 8.78
CA ILE A 132 -4.42 -16.83 9.16
C ILE A 132 -4.30 -17.52 10.52
N HIS A 133 -5.11 -17.10 11.49
CA HIS A 133 -5.06 -17.63 12.86
C HIS A 133 -5.47 -19.11 12.91
N GLN A 134 -6.55 -19.47 12.21
CA GLN A 134 -7.14 -20.81 12.23
C GLN A 134 -6.45 -21.80 11.29
N SER A 135 -5.71 -21.31 10.29
CA SER A 135 -5.11 -22.17 9.28
C SER A 135 -4.02 -23.08 9.86
N THR A 136 -4.04 -24.31 9.37
CA THR A 136 -2.99 -25.32 9.58
C THR A 136 -1.97 -25.33 8.44
N PHE A 137 -2.16 -24.54 7.38
CA PHE A 137 -1.15 -24.40 6.33
C PHE A 137 0.10 -23.74 6.92
N PRO A 138 1.28 -24.39 6.86
CA PRO A 138 2.52 -23.85 7.44
C PRO A 138 2.85 -22.45 6.94
N THR A 139 2.58 -22.19 5.67
CA THR A 139 2.79 -20.89 5.03
C THR A 139 2.03 -19.75 5.71
N TYR A 140 0.80 -19.97 6.17
CA TYR A 140 -0.01 -18.90 6.77
C TYR A 140 0.41 -18.62 8.21
N ALA A 141 1.00 -19.60 8.90
CA ALA A 141 1.49 -19.41 10.27
C ALA A 141 2.55 -18.32 10.38
N GLU A 142 3.34 -18.09 9.32
CA GLU A 142 4.33 -17.00 9.26
C GLU A 142 3.69 -15.61 9.35
N PHE A 143 2.42 -15.47 8.96
CA PHE A 143 1.69 -14.18 8.97
C PHE A 143 0.82 -13.96 10.20
N LYS A 144 0.95 -14.79 11.24
CA LYS A 144 0.31 -14.53 12.54
C LYS A 144 1.05 -13.41 13.28
N ASN A 145 0.29 -12.53 13.95
CA ASN A 145 0.80 -11.51 14.87
C ASN A 145 1.91 -10.64 14.26
N THR A 146 1.63 -10.12 13.06
CA THR A 146 2.56 -9.28 12.30
C THR A 146 2.68 -7.86 12.86
N GLY A 147 1.72 -7.44 13.68
CA GLY A 147 1.53 -6.06 14.11
C GLY A 147 0.78 -5.22 13.09
N LEU A 148 0.44 -5.77 11.92
CA LEU A 148 -0.33 -5.08 10.88
C LEU A 148 -1.84 -5.29 11.03
N GLU A 149 -2.29 -6.23 11.86
CA GLU A 149 -3.69 -6.56 12.15
C GLU A 149 -4.50 -5.30 12.47
N ARG A 150 -5.70 -5.19 11.88
CA ARG A 150 -6.54 -3.97 11.91
C ARG A 150 -7.93 -4.19 12.50
N ALA A 151 -8.39 -5.44 12.61
CA ALA A 151 -9.72 -5.76 13.12
C ALA A 151 -10.02 -5.08 14.47
N GLU A 152 -9.13 -5.24 15.44
CA GLU A 152 -9.29 -4.66 16.79
C GLU A 152 -9.24 -3.12 16.79
N LYS A 153 -8.40 -2.52 15.95
CA LYS A 153 -8.32 -1.06 15.80
C LYS A 153 -9.63 -0.52 15.21
N LEU A 154 -10.21 -1.22 14.24
CA LEU A 154 -11.51 -0.89 13.66
C LEU A 154 -12.66 -1.08 14.67
N ASP A 155 -12.63 -2.12 15.51
CA ASP A 155 -13.58 -2.28 16.62
C ASP A 155 -13.58 -1.06 17.55
N THR A 156 -12.39 -0.57 17.87
CA THR A 156 -12.20 0.62 18.73
C THR A 156 -12.83 1.86 18.08
N ASP A 157 -12.57 2.08 16.80
CA ASP A 157 -13.11 3.24 16.08
C ASP A 157 -14.63 3.16 15.91
N LEU A 158 -15.19 2.00 15.55
CA LEU A 158 -16.64 1.81 15.41
C LEU A 158 -17.36 2.01 16.74
N LYS A 159 -16.76 1.54 17.86
CA LYS A 159 -17.29 1.82 19.19
C LYS A 159 -17.30 3.32 19.48
N TRP A 160 -16.23 4.04 19.14
CA TRP A 160 -16.19 5.49 19.30
C TRP A 160 -17.29 6.19 18.50
N PHE A 161 -17.52 5.82 17.22
CA PHE A 161 -18.63 6.37 16.43
C PHE A 161 -20.00 6.12 17.08
N LYS A 162 -20.22 4.91 17.62
CA LYS A 162 -21.44 4.59 18.36
C LYS A 162 -21.62 5.47 19.59
N GLU A 163 -20.55 5.76 20.33
CA GLU A 163 -20.56 6.67 21.48
C GLU A 163 -20.84 8.13 21.07
N GLN A 164 -20.51 8.52 19.83
CA GLN A 164 -20.89 9.83 19.28
C GLN A 164 -22.36 9.90 18.82
N GLY A 165 -23.10 8.79 18.89
CA GLY A 165 -24.51 8.72 18.52
C GLY A 165 -24.78 8.29 17.08
N TYR A 166 -23.77 7.81 16.34
CA TYR A 166 -23.99 7.23 15.02
C TYR A 166 -24.48 5.79 15.11
N GLU A 167 -25.38 5.42 14.20
CA GLU A 167 -25.76 4.02 13.98
C GLU A 167 -24.65 3.33 13.16
N ILE A 168 -24.21 2.16 13.63
CA ILE A 168 -23.22 1.36 12.91
C ILE A 168 -23.97 0.45 11.93
N PRO A 169 -23.77 0.60 10.61
CA PRO A 169 -24.48 -0.19 9.62
C PRO A 169 -24.01 -1.65 9.64
N GLU A 170 -24.85 -2.54 9.12
CA GLU A 170 -24.44 -3.91 8.79
C GLU A 170 -23.47 -3.93 7.60
N PRO A 171 -22.59 -4.96 7.49
CA PRO A 171 -21.73 -5.11 6.32
C PRO A 171 -22.52 -5.18 5.02
N THR A 172 -22.05 -4.44 4.02
CA THR A 172 -22.68 -4.40 2.70
C THR A 172 -22.40 -5.68 1.91
N ASP A 173 -23.12 -5.87 0.80
CA ASP A 173 -22.88 -6.99 -0.10
C ASP A 173 -21.47 -6.96 -0.70
N THR A 174 -20.86 -5.78 -0.83
CA THR A 174 -19.47 -5.62 -1.30
C THR A 174 -18.49 -6.27 -0.33
N GLY A 175 -18.53 -5.89 0.95
CA GLY A 175 -17.70 -6.47 2.01
C GLY A 175 -17.94 -7.96 2.19
N LYS A 176 -19.21 -8.41 2.17
CA LYS A 176 -19.57 -9.84 2.27
C LYS A 176 -19.01 -10.65 1.12
N LYS A 177 -19.13 -10.14 -0.11
CA LYS A 177 -18.59 -10.80 -1.31
C LYS A 177 -17.07 -10.90 -1.26
N TYR A 178 -16.39 -9.85 -0.83
CA TYR A 178 -14.93 -9.89 -0.71
C TYR A 178 -14.47 -10.86 0.38
N SER A 179 -15.11 -10.82 1.56
CA SER A 179 -14.85 -11.79 2.64
C SER A 179 -15.03 -13.23 2.16
N GLN A 180 -16.12 -13.54 1.47
CA GLN A 180 -16.34 -14.89 0.95
C GLN A 180 -15.28 -15.28 -0.09
N TYR A 181 -14.91 -14.36 -0.97
CA TYR A 181 -13.87 -14.59 -1.97
C TYR A 181 -12.51 -14.92 -1.32
N LEU A 182 -12.12 -14.21 -0.26
CA LEU A 182 -10.89 -14.49 0.47
C LEU A 182 -10.90 -15.86 1.15
N LYS A 183 -12.05 -16.28 1.71
CA LYS A 183 -12.21 -17.62 2.27
C LYS A 183 -12.04 -18.70 1.20
N ASP A 184 -12.63 -18.49 0.03
CA ASP A 184 -12.53 -19.44 -1.08
C ASP A 184 -11.09 -19.56 -1.59
N LEU A 185 -10.36 -18.43 -1.69
CA LEU A 185 -8.95 -18.43 -2.09
C LEU A 185 -8.06 -19.11 -1.05
N ALA A 186 -8.27 -18.86 0.24
CA ALA A 186 -7.43 -19.42 1.29
C ALA A 186 -7.42 -20.96 1.32
N ASP A 187 -8.52 -21.58 0.90
CA ASP A 187 -8.65 -23.05 0.84
C ASP A 187 -8.12 -23.62 -0.48
N LYS A 188 -8.33 -22.92 -1.60
CA LYS A 188 -8.12 -23.49 -2.95
C LYS A 188 -6.89 -22.95 -3.68
N ASP A 189 -6.43 -21.76 -3.33
CA ASP A 189 -5.45 -20.98 -4.07
C ASP A 189 -4.59 -20.07 -3.16
N PRO A 190 -3.65 -20.67 -2.41
CA PRO A 190 -2.81 -19.92 -1.49
C PRO A 190 -1.98 -18.78 -2.12
N PRO A 191 -1.37 -18.94 -3.31
CA PRO A 191 -0.67 -17.82 -3.96
C PRO A 191 -1.58 -16.60 -4.20
N SER A 192 -2.81 -16.80 -4.69
CA SER A 192 -3.78 -15.72 -4.85
C SER A 192 -4.20 -15.10 -3.52
N PHE A 193 -4.44 -15.92 -2.48
CA PHE A 193 -4.75 -15.40 -1.14
C PHE A 193 -3.62 -14.49 -0.62
N ILE A 194 -2.36 -14.89 -0.81
CA ILE A 194 -1.19 -14.09 -0.42
C ILE A 194 -1.11 -12.77 -1.22
N CYS A 195 -1.49 -12.76 -2.50
CA CYS A 195 -1.61 -11.53 -3.28
C CYS A 195 -2.56 -10.53 -2.63
N HIS A 196 -3.74 -10.99 -2.20
CA HIS A 196 -4.72 -10.16 -1.52
C HIS A 196 -4.23 -9.69 -0.15
N PHE A 197 -3.64 -10.58 0.65
CA PHE A 197 -3.02 -10.22 1.93
C PHE A 197 -2.01 -9.08 1.76
N TYR A 198 -1.09 -9.21 0.79
CA TYR A 198 -0.12 -8.17 0.49
C TYR A 198 -0.80 -6.85 0.11
N ASN A 199 -1.68 -6.87 -0.90
CA ASN A 199 -2.27 -5.63 -1.39
C ASN A 199 -3.15 -4.92 -0.34
N ILE A 200 -3.90 -5.66 0.47
CA ILE A 200 -4.77 -5.08 1.52
C ILE A 200 -3.93 -4.35 2.58
N TYR A 201 -2.97 -5.04 3.21
CA TYR A 201 -2.16 -4.42 4.29
C TYR A 201 -1.21 -3.33 3.76
N PHE A 202 -0.57 -3.54 2.61
CA PHE A 202 0.38 -2.57 2.07
C PHE A 202 -0.31 -1.34 1.47
N ALA A 203 -1.49 -1.48 0.86
CA ALA A 203 -2.27 -0.32 0.41
C ALA A 203 -2.72 0.54 1.60
N HIS A 204 -3.20 -0.09 2.68
CA HIS A 204 -3.66 0.63 3.88
C HIS A 204 -2.52 1.42 4.54
N SER A 205 -1.37 0.78 4.75
CA SER A 205 -0.20 1.39 5.38
C SER A 205 0.47 2.49 4.52
N ALA A 206 0.17 2.54 3.22
CA ALA A 206 0.64 3.58 2.31
C ALA A 206 -0.45 4.62 2.00
N GLY A 207 -1.24 4.39 0.93
CA GLY A 207 -2.28 5.31 0.47
C GLY A 207 -3.42 5.47 1.47
N GLY A 208 -3.77 4.40 2.18
CA GLY A 208 -4.85 4.38 3.18
C GLY A 208 -4.66 5.42 4.28
N ARG A 209 -3.44 5.62 4.77
CA ARG A 209 -3.11 6.67 5.76
C ARG A 209 -3.39 8.08 5.25
N MET A 210 -3.05 8.35 3.98
CA MET A 210 -3.31 9.64 3.36
C MET A 210 -4.80 9.88 3.19
N ILE A 211 -5.55 8.86 2.76
CA ILE A 211 -7.00 8.88 2.64
C ILE A 211 -7.65 9.14 4.01
N GLY A 212 -7.28 8.36 5.03
CA GLY A 212 -7.81 8.50 6.39
C GLY A 212 -7.66 9.90 6.94
N ARG A 213 -6.46 10.48 6.84
CA ARG A 213 -6.20 11.87 7.24
C ARG A 213 -7.10 12.86 6.48
N LYS A 214 -7.23 12.71 5.16
CA LYS A 214 -8.04 13.63 4.33
C LYS A 214 -9.53 13.51 4.61
N VAL A 215 -10.03 12.31 4.88
CA VAL A 215 -11.41 12.11 5.30
C VAL A 215 -11.65 12.72 6.69
N ALA A 216 -10.75 12.47 7.64
CA ALA A 216 -10.85 13.04 8.98
C ALA A 216 -10.82 14.59 9.00
N GLU A 217 -9.98 15.21 8.17
CA GLU A 217 -9.97 16.67 7.94
C GLU A 217 -11.34 17.21 7.50
N ARG A 218 -12.13 16.40 6.77
CA ARG A 218 -13.42 16.82 6.20
C ARG A 218 -14.59 16.56 7.13
N ILE A 219 -14.62 15.42 7.82
CA ILE A 219 -15.83 14.94 8.51
C ILE A 219 -15.63 14.60 9.99
N LEU A 220 -14.39 14.57 10.51
CA LEU A 220 -14.09 14.13 11.88
C LEU A 220 -13.28 15.15 12.69
N ASP A 221 -13.28 16.43 12.31
CA ASP A 221 -12.50 17.50 12.96
C ASP A 221 -11.03 17.11 13.19
N ASN A 222 -10.40 16.55 12.15
CA ASN A 222 -9.00 16.09 12.17
C ASN A 222 -8.69 14.96 13.17
N ARG A 223 -9.70 14.26 13.71
CA ARG A 223 -9.47 13.10 14.58
C ARG A 223 -8.72 12.00 13.84
N GLU A 224 -7.58 11.60 14.39
CA GLU A 224 -6.85 10.42 13.92
C GLU A 224 -7.42 9.15 14.57
N LEU A 225 -8.06 8.31 13.74
CA LEU A 225 -8.61 7.01 14.11
C LEU A 225 -7.53 5.96 14.38
N GLU A 226 -7.84 4.98 15.23
CA GLU A 226 -6.94 3.88 15.61
C GLU A 226 -6.60 2.99 14.42
N PHE A 227 -7.50 2.88 13.43
CA PHE A 227 -7.28 2.16 12.18
C PHE A 227 -5.98 2.58 11.47
N TYR A 228 -5.57 3.84 11.62
CA TYR A 228 -4.37 4.42 11.01
C TYR A 228 -3.16 4.53 11.96
N LYS A 229 -3.23 3.91 13.14
CA LYS A 229 -2.14 3.89 14.13
C LYS A 229 -1.60 2.48 14.32
N TRP A 230 -0.31 2.36 14.55
CA TRP A 230 0.36 1.07 14.77
C TRP A 230 1.11 1.09 16.09
N ASP A 231 1.11 -0.05 16.76
CA ASP A 231 1.90 -0.25 17.96
C ASP A 231 3.34 -0.59 17.52
N GLY A 232 4.21 0.41 17.52
CA GLY A 232 5.62 0.30 17.11
C GLY A 232 5.96 0.99 15.79
N ASP A 233 7.19 0.76 15.31
CA ASP A 233 7.68 1.35 14.07
C ASP A 233 7.08 0.65 12.84
N LEU A 234 6.17 1.33 12.15
CA LEU A 234 5.51 0.82 10.95
C LEU A 234 6.51 0.40 9.86
N SER A 235 7.65 1.09 9.72
CA SER A 235 8.65 0.72 8.70
C SER A 235 9.25 -0.66 8.98
N GLY A 236 9.64 -0.92 10.23
CA GLY A 236 10.09 -2.23 10.69
C GLY A 236 9.02 -3.31 10.55
N LEU A 237 7.77 -3.04 10.95
CA LEU A 237 6.66 -3.99 10.80
C LEU A 237 6.46 -4.40 9.33
N LEU A 238 6.41 -3.43 8.42
CA LEU A 238 6.27 -3.69 6.99
C LEU A 238 7.47 -4.48 6.46
N GLN A 239 8.70 -4.11 6.83
CA GLN A 239 9.91 -4.81 6.39
C GLN A 239 9.90 -6.28 6.80
N ASN A 240 9.55 -6.59 8.05
CA ASN A 240 9.42 -7.96 8.54
C ASN A 240 8.41 -8.77 7.72
N VAL A 241 7.27 -8.18 7.37
CA VAL A 241 6.26 -8.85 6.53
C VAL A 241 6.77 -9.04 5.10
N ARG A 242 7.53 -8.09 4.53
CA ARG A 242 8.14 -8.28 3.20
C ARG A 242 9.11 -9.46 3.18
N GLU A 243 9.93 -9.61 4.22
CA GLU A 243 10.89 -10.71 4.33
C GLU A 243 10.16 -12.07 4.42
N LYS A 244 9.09 -12.15 5.22
CA LYS A 244 8.24 -13.34 5.30
C LYS A 244 7.58 -13.68 3.96
N LEU A 245 7.03 -12.69 3.25
CA LEU A 245 6.44 -12.87 1.92
C LEU A 245 7.48 -13.37 0.90
N ASN A 246 8.69 -12.80 0.92
CA ASN A 246 9.77 -13.25 0.05
C ASN A 246 10.17 -14.70 0.35
N LYS A 247 10.34 -15.05 1.63
CA LYS A 247 10.66 -16.42 2.08
C LYS A 247 9.60 -17.43 1.62
N VAL A 248 8.32 -17.10 1.81
CA VAL A 248 7.21 -17.95 1.33
C VAL A 248 7.26 -18.14 -0.18
N ALA A 249 7.53 -17.08 -0.92
CA ALA A 249 7.60 -17.13 -2.38
C ALA A 249 8.87 -17.81 -2.92
N GLU A 250 9.89 -18.09 -2.10
CA GLU A 250 11.07 -18.86 -2.54
C GLU A 250 10.71 -20.30 -2.89
N GLU A 251 9.69 -20.87 -2.24
CA GLU A 251 9.20 -22.22 -2.48
C GLU A 251 8.28 -22.30 -3.72
N TRP A 252 7.84 -21.16 -4.25
CA TRP A 252 6.93 -21.11 -5.39
C TRP A 252 7.65 -21.26 -6.73
N THR A 253 7.01 -22.03 -7.61
CA THR A 253 7.30 -22.04 -9.05
C THR A 253 7.09 -20.66 -9.66
N ARG A 254 7.62 -20.46 -10.87
CA ARG A 254 7.42 -19.19 -11.59
C ARG A 254 5.95 -19.03 -11.99
N GLU A 255 5.27 -20.12 -12.28
CA GLU A 255 3.85 -20.18 -12.61
C GLU A 255 3.00 -19.71 -11.43
N GLU A 256 3.26 -20.19 -10.21
CA GLU A 256 2.56 -19.72 -9.00
C GLU A 256 2.84 -18.24 -8.70
N LYS A 257 4.08 -17.78 -8.89
CA LYS A 257 4.42 -16.36 -8.78
C LYS A 257 3.63 -15.52 -9.77
N ASN A 258 3.57 -15.93 -11.04
CA ASN A 258 2.80 -15.24 -12.06
C ASN A 258 1.31 -15.23 -11.74
N HIS A 259 0.78 -16.36 -11.28
CA HIS A 259 -0.62 -16.50 -10.86
C HIS A 259 -0.98 -15.53 -9.74
N CYS A 260 -0.13 -15.44 -8.71
CA CYS A 260 -0.24 -14.43 -7.66
C CYS A 260 -0.23 -13.00 -8.23
N LEU A 261 0.66 -12.69 -9.19
CA LEU A 261 0.73 -11.35 -9.78
C LEU A 261 -0.52 -11.01 -10.61
N GLU A 262 -1.07 -11.96 -11.35
CA GLU A 262 -2.30 -11.81 -12.15
C GLU A 262 -3.52 -11.50 -11.27
N GLU A 263 -3.56 -12.03 -10.06
CA GLU A 263 -4.64 -11.79 -9.09
C GLU A 263 -4.70 -10.34 -8.58
N THR A 264 -3.63 -9.55 -8.77
CA THR A 264 -3.55 -8.16 -8.28
C THR A 264 -4.70 -7.29 -8.81
N GLU A 265 -5.13 -7.48 -10.06
CA GLU A 265 -6.25 -6.72 -10.62
C GLU A 265 -7.56 -6.95 -9.87
N LYS A 266 -7.83 -8.19 -9.43
CA LYS A 266 -9.03 -8.49 -8.64
C LYS A 266 -8.92 -7.91 -7.24
N SER A 267 -7.74 -7.94 -6.61
CA SER A 267 -7.53 -7.27 -5.34
C SER A 267 -7.81 -5.77 -5.42
N PHE A 268 -7.37 -5.09 -6.48
CA PHE A 268 -7.67 -3.67 -6.69
C PHE A 268 -9.15 -3.42 -6.90
N LYS A 269 -9.82 -4.27 -7.68
CA LYS A 269 -11.26 -4.15 -7.91
C LYS A 269 -12.05 -4.24 -6.61
N TYR A 270 -11.85 -5.30 -5.83
CA TYR A 270 -12.59 -5.48 -4.58
C TYR A 270 -12.29 -4.38 -3.56
N SER A 271 -11.01 -4.01 -3.38
CA SER A 271 -10.64 -2.92 -2.47
C SER A 271 -11.17 -1.56 -2.94
N GLY A 272 -11.21 -1.31 -4.26
CA GLY A 272 -11.78 -0.11 -4.85
C GLY A 272 -13.29 0.00 -4.65
N GLU A 273 -14.02 -1.12 -4.79
CA GLU A 273 -15.46 -1.17 -4.52
C GLU A 273 -15.78 -0.82 -3.05
N ILE A 274 -14.98 -1.30 -2.08
CA ILE A 274 -15.11 -0.91 -0.67
C ILE A 274 -14.72 0.56 -0.48
N LEU A 275 -13.62 1.02 -1.07
CA LEU A 275 -13.15 2.40 -0.96
C LEU A 275 -14.20 3.40 -1.49
N ARG A 276 -14.93 3.03 -2.54
CA ARG A 276 -16.02 3.84 -3.10
C ARG A 276 -17.14 4.12 -2.10
N LEU A 277 -17.35 3.26 -1.09
CA LEU A 277 -18.38 3.48 -0.06
C LEU A 277 -18.17 4.80 0.70
N ILE A 278 -16.93 5.28 0.82
CA ILE A 278 -16.61 6.58 1.43
C ILE A 278 -17.37 7.73 0.73
N LEU A 279 -17.67 7.56 -0.56
CA LEU A 279 -18.32 8.54 -1.42
C LEU A 279 -19.82 8.26 -1.62
N SER A 280 -20.41 7.37 -0.82
CA SER A 280 -21.81 6.93 -0.91
C SER A 280 -22.73 7.50 0.17
#